data_AF-R9S3D7-F1
#
_entry.id   AF-R9S3D7-F1
#
_cell.length_a   1.000
_cell.length_b   1.000
_cell.length_c   1.000
_cell.angle_alpha   90.00
_cell.angle_beta   90.00
_cell.angle_gamma   90.00
#
_symmetry.space_group_name_H-M   'P 1'
#
loop_
_entity.id
_entity.type
_entity.pdbx_description
1 polymer ?
#
loop_
_entity_poly.entity_id
_entity_poly.type
_entity_poly.pdbx_seq_one_letter_code
_entity_poly.pdbx_strand_id
1 'polypeptide(L)'
;MSKKFKTHFQPDDALVTPNMHRPVSRRDMIAQGFQLGAGAVVGSTALGLLSARAHGELSMDVLQKVFDCNIPLNGAGKIPFVCFDLAGGANFAGSNVLIGGRGGQLDFLSTAGYNKQGLPGDMVPSSSTENFIDESLGLRFHSDSAMLRGILEKAILAAPNTNGCVIPARSENDTGNNPHNPMYGINKAGAFGNLVALVGSRSSESGGNSMAPAAMIDPAVRPTKVDRPSDVTGLVDVGGLTSLLSKDDIVKVMESMYRVSDKKIARIDTGLSGEEHTAVQETLRCQYVKSAHLANAFGEPSALNPELDPDLVGPAGVFSAEEFASDGEFRKTASVAKMVLNGFAGAGTITMGGYDYHTGDRATGERRDLRAGRCIGAVLEYAQKLSMPVMIYVCSDGSVFSNGMLDNSPDGAGKGVWTGDNQQTASAFFLVYNPNGRAQLLGATPDLQETHRQLGWMRPSGDVETGGSVAANNVNLLVETVVLNYMALHNEQNLFSTRFPQNGMGNDLDSMTAFQPICNGVITSPT
;
A
#
# COMPACT_ATOMS: atom_id res chain seq x y z
N MET A 1 -5.04 55.23 -8.98
CA MET A 1 -4.54 55.74 -7.68
C MET A 1 -3.26 54.99 -7.34
N SER A 2 -2.10 55.66 -7.40
CA SER A 2 -0.81 55.05 -7.05
C SER A 2 -0.74 54.89 -5.51
N LYS A 3 -0.67 53.65 -5.01
CA LYS A 3 -0.42 53.38 -3.59
C LYS A 3 1.05 53.70 -3.31
N LYS A 4 1.32 54.75 -2.52
CA LYS A 4 2.67 55.03 -2.00
C LYS A 4 3.10 53.92 -1.03
N PHE A 5 4.23 53.30 -1.30
CA PHE A 5 4.85 52.32 -0.41
C PHE A 5 5.45 53.02 0.83
N LYS A 6 5.32 52.41 2.00
CA LYS A 6 5.96 52.89 3.24
C LYS A 6 7.46 52.65 3.17
N THR A 7 8.27 53.65 3.54
CA THR A 7 9.74 53.61 3.51
C THR A 7 10.39 53.18 4.83
N HIS A 8 9.60 52.98 5.89
CA HIS A 8 10.08 52.57 7.22
C HIS A 8 9.14 51.52 7.83
N PHE A 9 9.72 50.47 8.40
CA PHE A 9 9.06 49.31 9.02
C PHE A 9 9.42 49.25 10.52
N GLN A 10 8.46 48.85 11.37
CA GLN A 10 8.70 48.56 12.80
C GLN A 10 9.47 47.24 12.97
N PRO A 11 10.04 46.94 14.15
CA PRO A 11 10.86 45.74 14.37
C PRO A 11 10.15 44.42 14.05
N ASP A 12 8.83 44.35 14.21
CA ASP A 12 8.01 43.16 13.97
C ASP A 12 7.26 43.19 12.62
N ASP A 13 7.48 44.22 11.79
CA ASP A 13 6.87 44.31 10.47
C ASP A 13 7.64 43.43 9.46
N ALA A 14 6.91 42.59 8.73
CA ALA A 14 7.48 41.79 7.65
C ALA A 14 8.07 42.68 6.54
N LEU A 15 9.36 42.50 6.24
CA LEU A 15 10.05 43.19 5.14
C LEU A 15 9.56 42.65 3.80
N VAL A 16 8.58 43.34 3.19
CA VAL A 16 8.08 42.98 1.87
C VAL A 16 9.01 43.58 0.80
N THR A 17 9.70 42.74 0.03
CA THR A 17 10.49 43.23 -1.10
C THR A 17 9.55 43.76 -2.20
N PRO A 18 9.95 44.79 -2.99
CA PRO A 18 9.09 45.45 -3.98
C PRO A 18 8.47 44.53 -5.05
N ASN A 19 8.94 43.28 -5.16
CA ASN A 19 8.64 42.36 -6.25
C ASN A 19 7.62 41.26 -5.88
N MET A 20 6.92 41.34 -4.74
CA MET A 20 5.89 40.37 -4.34
C MET A 20 4.45 40.71 -4.80
N HIS A 21 4.30 41.49 -5.87
CA HIS A 21 2.98 41.68 -6.50
C HIS A 21 2.73 40.64 -7.59
N ARG A 22 1.46 40.34 -7.91
CA ARG A 22 1.13 39.46 -9.04
C ARG A 22 1.70 40.08 -10.33
N PRO A 23 2.48 39.35 -11.14
CA PRO A 23 3.15 39.92 -12.30
C PRO A 23 2.11 40.31 -13.35
N VAL A 24 2.12 41.58 -13.77
CA VAL A 24 1.15 42.15 -14.73
C VAL A 24 1.83 42.69 -15.98
N SER A 25 3.15 42.84 -15.96
CA SER A 25 3.94 43.27 -17.11
C SER A 25 5.07 42.28 -17.43
N ARG A 26 5.60 42.37 -18.66
CA ARG A 26 6.72 41.54 -19.13
C ARG A 26 7.97 41.67 -18.25
N ARG A 27 8.24 42.85 -17.69
CA ARG A 27 9.37 43.07 -16.78
C ARG A 27 9.17 42.36 -15.44
N ASP A 28 7.93 42.28 -14.96
CA ASP A 28 7.61 41.60 -13.69
C ASP A 28 7.77 40.09 -13.81
N MET A 29 7.39 39.51 -14.95
CA MET A 29 7.65 38.08 -15.23
C MET A 29 9.15 37.76 -15.30
N ILE A 30 9.99 38.71 -15.75
CA ILE A 30 11.45 38.53 -15.77
C ILE A 30 12.01 38.62 -14.35
N ALA A 31 11.61 39.63 -13.59
CA ALA A 31 12.09 39.86 -12.23
C ALA A 31 11.70 38.74 -11.25
N GLN A 32 10.60 38.03 -11.51
CA GLN A 32 10.13 36.87 -10.74
C GLN A 32 10.60 35.51 -11.30
N GLY A 33 11.49 35.49 -12.30
CA GLY A 33 12.11 34.25 -12.81
C GLY A 33 11.26 33.42 -13.79
N PHE A 34 10.07 33.88 -14.17
CA PHE A 34 9.16 33.12 -15.06
C PHE A 34 9.64 33.04 -16.52
N GLN A 35 10.49 33.96 -17.01
CA GLN A 35 10.98 33.89 -18.39
C GLN A 35 12.02 32.79 -18.63
N LEU A 36 12.77 32.35 -17.61
CA LEU A 36 13.67 31.20 -17.72
C LEU A 36 12.91 29.87 -17.82
N GLY A 37 11.70 29.79 -17.24
CA GLY A 37 10.80 28.64 -17.40
C GLY A 37 10.12 28.60 -18.78
N ALA A 38 9.71 29.75 -19.33
CA ALA A 38 9.05 29.80 -20.64
C ALA A 38 9.99 29.43 -21.81
N GLY A 39 11.29 29.74 -21.70
CA GLY A 39 12.29 29.34 -22.71
C GLY A 39 12.50 27.82 -22.82
N ALA A 40 12.22 27.06 -21.75
CA ALA A 40 12.25 25.60 -21.77
C ALA A 40 10.98 24.97 -22.39
N VAL A 41 9.86 25.71 -22.42
CA VAL A 41 8.55 25.21 -22.90
C VAL A 41 8.29 25.57 -24.37
N VAL A 42 8.93 26.60 -24.93
CA VAL A 42 8.65 27.09 -26.31
C VAL A 42 9.70 26.66 -27.36
N GLY A 43 10.79 26.01 -26.95
CA GLY A 43 11.86 25.56 -27.88
C GLY A 43 11.51 24.40 -28.82
N SER A 44 10.29 23.88 -28.78
CA SER A 44 9.85 22.68 -29.53
C SER A 44 9.09 22.96 -30.83
N THR A 45 8.84 24.22 -31.22
CA THR A 45 7.90 24.53 -32.31
C THR A 45 8.49 24.73 -33.72
N ALA A 46 9.73 24.30 -33.99
CA ALA A 46 10.33 24.46 -35.33
C ALA A 46 10.87 23.18 -36.00
N LEU A 47 10.77 22.00 -35.37
CA LEU A 47 11.26 20.74 -35.98
C LEU A 47 10.17 19.70 -36.33
N GLY A 48 8.89 20.01 -36.12
CA GLY A 48 7.78 19.09 -36.39
C GLY A 48 7.40 18.89 -37.87
N LEU A 49 8.12 19.47 -38.82
CA LEU A 49 7.72 19.49 -40.25
C LEU A 49 8.40 18.44 -41.14
N LEU A 50 9.16 17.49 -40.59
CA LEU A 50 9.84 16.45 -41.38
C LEU A 50 9.89 15.06 -40.72
N SER A 51 8.76 14.48 -40.30
CA SER A 51 8.71 13.03 -40.03
C SER A 51 7.58 12.34 -40.77
N ALA A 52 7.97 11.46 -41.70
CA ALA A 52 7.10 10.51 -42.37
C ALA A 52 6.47 9.52 -41.37
N ARG A 53 5.34 8.95 -41.79
CA ARG A 53 4.51 8.00 -41.03
C ARG A 53 5.37 6.84 -40.48
N ALA A 54 5.31 6.62 -39.17
CA ALA A 54 5.79 5.42 -38.51
C ALA A 54 4.89 5.15 -37.29
N HIS A 55 4.58 3.88 -37.09
CA HIS A 55 3.58 3.32 -36.17
C HIS A 55 3.96 3.46 -34.69
N GLY A 56 2.95 3.50 -33.81
CA GLY A 56 3.02 3.81 -32.37
C GLY A 56 3.74 2.79 -31.46
N GLU A 57 5.04 2.66 -31.66
CA GLU A 57 5.97 1.98 -30.75
C GLU A 57 7.23 2.84 -30.63
N LEU A 58 7.94 2.76 -29.49
CA LEU A 58 9.26 3.40 -29.38
C LEU A 58 10.14 2.88 -30.52
N SER A 59 10.83 3.80 -31.19
CA SER A 59 11.89 3.49 -32.14
C SER A 59 12.92 2.55 -31.51
N MET A 60 13.39 1.59 -32.31
CA MET A 60 14.25 0.49 -31.83
C MET A 60 15.51 0.98 -31.09
N ASP A 61 16.05 2.15 -31.45
CA ASP A 61 17.19 2.76 -30.77
C ASP A 61 16.85 3.22 -29.34
N VAL A 62 15.66 3.77 -29.13
CA VAL A 62 15.19 4.19 -27.80
C VAL A 62 14.72 2.99 -26.99
N LEU A 63 14.06 2.01 -27.62
CA LEU A 63 13.66 0.76 -26.98
C LEU A 63 14.88 -0.01 -26.43
N GLN A 64 15.97 -0.10 -27.20
CA GLN A 64 17.21 -0.71 -26.71
C GLN A 64 17.75 0.02 -25.47
N LYS A 65 17.63 1.35 -25.44
CA LYS A 65 18.06 2.16 -24.30
C LYS A 65 17.21 1.95 -23.05
N VAL A 66 15.95 1.53 -23.19
CA VAL A 66 15.11 1.12 -22.05
C VAL A 66 15.74 -0.08 -21.34
N PHE A 67 16.22 -1.07 -22.11
CA PHE A 67 16.92 -2.24 -21.56
C PHE A 67 18.30 -1.88 -21.02
N ASP A 68 19.08 -1.05 -21.73
CA ASP A 68 20.42 -0.61 -21.28
C ASP A 68 20.35 0.14 -19.94
N CYS A 69 19.29 0.94 -19.74
CA CYS A 69 19.03 1.69 -18.51
C CYS A 69 18.35 0.86 -17.41
N ASN A 70 18.12 -0.44 -17.65
CA ASN A 70 17.41 -1.36 -16.76
C ASN A 70 16.09 -0.76 -16.24
N ILE A 71 15.34 -0.07 -17.12
CA ILE A 71 14.08 0.56 -16.76
C ILE A 71 13.06 -0.57 -16.61
N PRO A 72 12.52 -0.79 -15.39
CA PRO A 72 11.60 -1.86 -15.18
C PRO A 72 10.29 -1.58 -15.92
N LEU A 73 9.93 -2.49 -16.82
CA LEU A 73 8.67 -2.42 -17.56
C LEU A 73 7.47 -2.59 -16.60
N ASN A 74 7.62 -3.41 -15.56
CA ASN A 74 6.55 -3.82 -14.64
C ASN A 74 6.84 -3.45 -13.17
N GLY A 75 7.50 -2.29 -12.95
CA GLY A 75 7.96 -1.87 -11.62
C GLY A 75 9.12 -2.72 -11.07
N ALA A 76 9.44 -2.61 -9.78
CA ALA A 76 10.61 -3.27 -9.18
C ALA A 76 10.63 -4.81 -9.26
N GLY A 77 9.56 -5.44 -9.76
CA GLY A 77 9.40 -6.90 -9.79
C GLY A 77 9.23 -7.53 -8.42
N LYS A 78 9.06 -6.72 -7.36
CA LYS A 78 8.76 -7.16 -6.00
C LYS A 78 7.29 -7.54 -5.86
N ILE A 79 6.97 -8.35 -4.85
CA ILE A 79 5.60 -8.72 -4.50
C ILE A 79 4.79 -7.45 -4.19
N PRO A 80 3.68 -7.18 -4.90
CA PRO A 80 2.77 -6.11 -4.57
C PRO A 80 2.36 -6.13 -3.08
N PHE A 81 2.31 -4.96 -2.46
CA PHE A 81 1.96 -4.83 -1.05
C PHE A 81 0.78 -3.86 -0.86
N VAL A 82 -0.26 -4.33 -0.17
CA VAL A 82 -1.44 -3.49 0.14
C VAL A 82 -1.67 -3.46 1.65
N CYS A 83 -1.71 -2.27 2.21
CA CYS A 83 -2.06 -2.02 3.62
C CYS A 83 -3.52 -1.60 3.73
N PHE A 84 -4.34 -2.34 4.47
CA PHE A 84 -5.64 -1.89 4.94
C PHE A 84 -5.48 -1.27 6.33
N ASP A 85 -5.69 0.03 6.39
CA ASP A 85 -5.60 0.84 7.60
C ASP A 85 -7.01 1.16 8.09
N LEU A 86 -7.50 0.36 9.03
CA LEU A 86 -8.83 0.50 9.59
C LEU A 86 -8.77 1.57 10.69
N ALA A 87 -9.22 2.78 10.36
CA ALA A 87 -9.12 3.94 11.23
C ALA A 87 -10.06 3.78 12.44
N GLY A 88 -9.46 3.54 13.61
CA GLY A 88 -10.11 3.27 14.89
C GLY A 88 -9.80 1.88 15.45
N GLY A 89 -10.47 1.50 16.54
CA GLY A 89 -10.28 0.22 17.22
C GLY A 89 -11.02 -0.96 16.57
N ALA A 90 -10.43 -1.58 15.55
CA ALA A 90 -11.04 -2.74 14.90
C ALA A 90 -11.06 -4.00 15.82
N ASN A 91 -12.06 -4.85 15.61
CA ASN A 91 -12.21 -6.11 16.31
C ASN A 91 -11.52 -7.21 15.50
N PHE A 92 -10.22 -7.40 15.67
CA PHE A 92 -9.54 -8.51 15.01
C PHE A 92 -9.53 -9.76 15.88
N ALA A 93 -9.10 -9.63 17.13
CA ALA A 93 -8.85 -10.76 18.03
C ALA A 93 -10.13 -11.51 18.39
N GLY A 94 -10.10 -12.82 18.23
CA GLY A 94 -11.17 -13.72 18.64
C GLY A 94 -12.28 -13.78 17.61
N SER A 95 -13.07 -12.72 17.48
CA SER A 95 -14.30 -12.79 16.70
C SER A 95 -14.12 -12.62 15.18
N ASN A 96 -12.95 -12.19 14.71
CA ASN A 96 -12.57 -12.30 13.30
C ASN A 96 -11.44 -13.32 13.16
N VAL A 97 -10.22 -12.94 13.51
CA VAL A 97 -9.05 -13.81 13.47
C VAL A 97 -8.87 -14.49 14.83
N LEU A 98 -8.72 -15.81 14.86
CA LEU A 98 -8.45 -16.53 16.10
C LEU A 98 -7.06 -16.18 16.61
N ILE A 99 -6.93 -15.96 17.91
CA ILE A 99 -5.61 -15.74 18.55
C ILE A 99 -5.56 -16.63 19.77
N GLY A 100 -4.45 -17.36 19.90
CA GLY A 100 -4.23 -18.31 20.98
C GLY A 100 -3.01 -17.98 21.83
N GLY A 101 -2.67 -18.94 22.69
CA GLY A 101 -1.49 -18.96 23.52
C GLY A 101 -0.21 -19.26 22.74
N ARG A 102 0.78 -19.79 23.44
CA ARG A 102 2.15 -19.98 22.91
C ARG A 102 2.21 -21.03 21.81
N GLY A 103 1.24 -21.94 21.74
CA GLY A 103 1.16 -22.97 20.70
C GLY A 103 0.60 -22.50 19.36
N GLY A 104 0.26 -21.21 19.21
CA GLY A 104 -0.34 -20.66 17.99
C GLY A 104 -1.86 -20.47 18.12
N GLN A 105 -2.56 -20.28 16.99
CA GLN A 105 -3.99 -19.90 16.99
C GLN A 105 -4.91 -20.97 17.61
N LEU A 106 -4.49 -22.24 17.61
CA LEU A 106 -5.26 -23.37 18.15
C LEU A 106 -4.96 -23.67 19.63
N ASP A 107 -4.01 -22.96 20.25
CA ASP A 107 -3.80 -22.97 21.70
C ASP A 107 -4.84 -22.06 22.37
N PHE A 108 -6.07 -22.55 22.51
CA PHE A 108 -7.23 -21.71 22.82
C PHE A 108 -7.15 -20.98 24.16
N LEU A 109 -7.75 -19.79 24.19
CA LEU A 109 -7.87 -18.95 25.37
C LEU A 109 -8.97 -19.47 26.32
N SER A 110 -9.06 -18.89 27.52
CA SER A 110 -10.18 -19.19 28.41
C SER A 110 -11.49 -18.63 27.86
N THR A 111 -12.63 -19.21 28.27
CA THR A 111 -13.96 -18.67 27.94
C THR A 111 -14.11 -17.20 28.33
N ALA A 112 -13.51 -16.77 29.45
CA ALA A 112 -13.51 -15.37 29.87
C ALA A 112 -12.67 -14.48 28.95
N GLY A 113 -11.56 -14.99 28.42
CA GLY A 113 -10.73 -14.29 27.43
C GLY A 113 -11.46 -14.10 26.10
N TYR A 114 -12.16 -15.13 25.63
CA TYR A 114 -13.02 -14.99 24.44
C TYR A 114 -14.22 -14.07 24.67
N ASN A 115 -14.81 -14.09 25.87
CA ASN A 115 -15.89 -13.16 26.23
C ASN A 115 -15.43 -11.70 26.17
N LYS A 116 -14.22 -11.41 26.65
CA LYS A 116 -13.59 -10.10 26.50
C LYS A 116 -13.41 -9.70 25.04
N GLN A 117 -13.12 -10.66 24.16
CA GLN A 117 -13.02 -10.51 22.70
C GLN A 117 -14.39 -10.55 21.98
N GLY A 118 -15.50 -10.49 22.73
CA GLY A 118 -16.85 -10.39 22.18
C GLY A 118 -17.46 -11.71 21.73
N LEU A 119 -16.92 -12.87 22.13
CA LEU A 119 -17.50 -14.18 21.86
C LEU A 119 -18.16 -14.77 23.12
N PRO A 120 -19.46 -15.10 23.12
CA PRO A 120 -20.09 -15.80 24.22
C PRO A 120 -19.57 -17.24 24.35
N GLY A 121 -19.82 -17.86 25.50
CA GLY A 121 -19.21 -19.16 25.85
C GLY A 121 -19.64 -20.33 24.97
N ASP A 122 -20.78 -20.23 24.30
CA ASP A 122 -21.31 -21.18 23.33
C ASP A 122 -20.77 -20.95 21.90
N MET A 123 -20.10 -19.82 21.65
CA MET A 123 -19.45 -19.47 20.38
C MET A 123 -17.91 -19.44 20.48
N VAL A 124 -17.31 -20.08 21.48
CA VAL A 124 -15.84 -20.20 21.53
C VAL A 124 -15.35 -21.20 20.48
N PRO A 125 -14.10 -21.09 19.97
CA PRO A 125 -13.57 -22.00 18.94
C PRO A 125 -13.72 -23.49 19.25
N SER A 126 -13.53 -23.86 20.52
CA SER A 126 -13.66 -25.23 21.02
C SER A 126 -15.04 -25.55 21.61
N SER A 127 -16.10 -24.87 21.16
CA SER A 127 -17.45 -25.10 21.67
C SER A 127 -17.88 -26.56 21.46
N SER A 128 -18.58 -27.13 22.43
CA SER A 128 -19.09 -28.50 22.33
C SER A 128 -20.30 -28.64 21.40
N THR A 129 -20.90 -27.52 21.00
CA THR A 129 -22.13 -27.50 20.19
C THR A 129 -21.86 -27.34 18.70
N GLU A 130 -20.79 -26.63 18.32
CA GLU A 130 -20.45 -26.33 16.94
C GLU A 130 -18.94 -26.02 16.83
N ASN A 131 -18.35 -26.31 15.66
CA ASN A 131 -16.96 -25.97 15.38
C ASN A 131 -16.89 -24.55 14.79
N PHE A 132 -16.28 -23.62 15.52
CA PHE A 132 -16.16 -22.22 15.09
C PHE A 132 -14.82 -21.89 14.43
N ILE A 133 -14.12 -22.87 13.87
CA ILE A 133 -12.82 -22.69 13.23
C ILE A 133 -12.96 -22.82 11.72
N ASP A 134 -12.57 -21.77 11.01
CA ASP A 134 -12.45 -21.77 9.56
C ASP A 134 -10.97 -21.70 9.12
N GLU A 135 -10.62 -22.52 8.13
CA GLU A 135 -9.26 -22.70 7.62
C GLU A 135 -9.10 -22.34 6.13
N SER A 136 -10.15 -21.80 5.51
CA SER A 136 -10.24 -21.56 4.06
C SER A 136 -9.07 -20.71 3.54
N LEU A 137 -8.66 -19.69 4.29
CA LEU A 137 -7.55 -18.78 3.99
C LEU A 137 -6.19 -19.19 4.57
N GLY A 138 -6.09 -20.39 5.14
CA GLY A 138 -4.91 -20.83 5.89
C GLY A 138 -4.83 -20.22 7.28
N LEU A 139 -4.85 -18.89 7.41
CA LEU A 139 -5.02 -18.21 8.70
C LEU A 139 -6.33 -18.68 9.37
N ARG A 140 -6.31 -18.94 10.68
CA ARG A 140 -7.51 -19.41 11.39
C ARG A 140 -8.43 -18.24 11.69
N PHE A 141 -9.64 -18.30 11.17
CA PHE A 141 -10.70 -17.35 11.47
C PHE A 141 -11.78 -18.00 12.32
N HIS A 142 -12.52 -17.18 13.06
CA HIS A 142 -13.79 -17.60 13.60
C HIS A 142 -14.76 -17.82 12.43
N SER A 143 -15.44 -18.97 12.36
CA SER A 143 -16.30 -19.30 11.21
C SER A 143 -17.44 -18.30 10.99
N ASP A 144 -17.97 -17.71 12.06
CA ASP A 144 -18.99 -16.66 12.00
C ASP A 144 -18.42 -15.22 11.80
N SER A 145 -17.14 -15.08 11.44
CA SER A 145 -16.51 -13.78 11.19
C SER A 145 -17.16 -13.04 10.02
N ALA A 146 -17.68 -11.84 10.23
CA ALA A 146 -18.14 -10.99 9.12
C ALA A 146 -17.02 -10.63 8.16
N MET A 147 -15.80 -10.38 8.67
CA MET A 147 -14.64 -10.11 7.81
C MET A 147 -14.31 -11.31 6.92
N LEU A 148 -14.26 -12.52 7.48
CA LEU A 148 -14.04 -13.75 6.71
C LEU A 148 -15.12 -13.92 5.64
N ARG A 149 -16.40 -13.79 6.01
CA ARG A 149 -17.51 -13.86 5.05
C ARG A 149 -17.31 -12.90 3.90
N GLY A 150 -16.95 -11.64 4.19
CA GLY A 150 -16.68 -10.65 3.16
C GLY A 150 -15.48 -11.01 2.27
N ILE A 151 -14.41 -11.56 2.85
CA ILE A 151 -13.25 -12.03 2.07
C ILE A 151 -13.68 -13.14 1.13
N LEU A 152 -14.38 -14.17 1.63
CA LEU A 152 -14.79 -15.34 0.85
C LEU A 152 -15.87 -15.04 -0.19
N GLU A 153 -16.70 -14.02 0.01
CA GLU A 153 -17.63 -13.53 -1.01
C GLU A 153 -16.91 -13.01 -2.27
N LYS A 154 -15.66 -12.53 -2.13
CA LYS A 154 -14.89 -11.95 -3.24
C LYS A 154 -13.73 -12.84 -3.69
N ALA A 155 -12.99 -13.45 -2.77
CA ALA A 155 -11.77 -14.24 -3.01
C ALA A 155 -12.06 -15.72 -3.33
N ILE A 156 -12.99 -16.00 -4.25
CA ILE A 156 -13.46 -17.36 -4.53
C ILE A 156 -12.31 -18.25 -5.04
N LEU A 157 -11.52 -17.74 -5.98
CA LEU A 157 -10.41 -18.50 -6.57
C LEU A 157 -9.09 -18.24 -5.83
N ALA A 158 -8.95 -17.08 -5.19
CA ALA A 158 -7.75 -16.72 -4.46
C ALA A 158 -7.62 -17.42 -3.09
N ALA A 159 -8.74 -17.70 -2.40
CA ALA A 159 -8.74 -18.24 -1.04
C ALA A 159 -7.94 -19.55 -0.87
N PRO A 160 -8.07 -20.57 -1.75
CA PRO A 160 -7.30 -21.81 -1.62
C PRO A 160 -5.78 -21.60 -1.63
N ASN A 161 -5.29 -20.57 -2.34
CA ASN A 161 -3.87 -20.25 -2.46
C ASN A 161 -3.41 -19.14 -1.51
N THR A 162 -4.28 -18.70 -0.61
CA THR A 162 -3.96 -17.72 0.42
C THR A 162 -3.55 -18.44 1.72
N ASN A 163 -2.54 -17.90 2.39
CA ASN A 163 -2.20 -18.20 3.77
C ASN A 163 -2.08 -16.89 4.56
N GLY A 164 -2.01 -16.93 5.89
CA GLY A 164 -1.81 -15.72 6.66
C GLY A 164 -1.18 -15.95 8.02
N CYS A 165 -0.78 -14.84 8.64
CA CYS A 165 -0.19 -14.81 9.96
C CYS A 165 -0.76 -13.65 10.77
N VAL A 166 -1.02 -13.88 12.05
CA VAL A 166 -1.49 -12.86 13.00
C VAL A 166 -0.36 -12.47 13.97
N ILE A 167 -0.34 -11.21 14.38
CA ILE A 167 0.65 -10.64 15.29
C ILE A 167 -0.11 -9.97 16.44
N PRO A 168 -0.21 -10.63 17.61
CA PRO A 168 -0.76 -9.99 18.81
C PRO A 168 0.20 -8.90 19.26
N ALA A 169 -0.24 -7.64 19.18
CA ALA A 169 0.60 -6.49 19.47
C ALA A 169 -0.25 -5.34 19.98
N ARG A 170 0.17 -4.76 21.11
CA ARG A 170 -0.48 -3.59 21.68
C ARG A 170 -0.23 -2.38 20.79
N SER A 171 -1.29 -1.65 20.52
CA SER A 171 -1.27 -0.30 19.97
C SER A 171 -1.94 0.66 20.96
N GLU A 172 -1.60 1.93 20.94
CA GLU A 172 -2.41 2.91 21.66
C GLU A 172 -3.81 2.99 20.99
N ASN A 173 -4.81 3.50 21.70
CA ASN A 173 -6.15 3.67 21.13
C ASN A 173 -6.37 5.12 20.75
N ASP A 174 -7.00 5.38 19.60
CA ASP A 174 -7.54 6.68 19.18
C ASP A 174 -6.54 7.85 19.14
N THR A 175 -5.27 7.59 18.83
CA THR A 175 -4.28 8.67 18.78
C THR A 175 -4.02 9.18 17.37
N GLY A 176 -4.34 8.42 16.31
CA GLY A 176 -3.87 8.72 14.95
C GLY A 176 -2.34 8.75 14.83
N ASN A 177 -1.62 8.51 15.93
CA ASN A 177 -0.18 8.69 16.06
C ASN A 177 0.56 7.35 16.12
N ASN A 178 -0.17 6.24 16.18
CA ASN A 178 0.45 4.93 16.13
C ASN A 178 1.17 4.75 14.78
N PRO A 179 2.48 4.41 14.79
CA PRO A 179 3.26 4.27 13.57
C PRO A 179 3.01 2.91 12.90
N HIS A 180 1.76 2.58 12.57
CA HIS A 180 1.38 1.27 11.98
C HIS A 180 1.68 1.14 10.49
N ASN A 181 1.91 2.24 9.77
CA ASN A 181 1.99 2.20 8.32
C ASN A 181 3.39 1.77 7.84
N PRO A 182 3.54 0.62 7.16
CA PRO A 182 4.84 0.06 6.79
C PRO A 182 5.37 0.57 5.44
N MET A 183 4.66 1.46 4.75
CA MET A 183 4.86 1.74 3.32
C MET A 183 6.28 2.17 2.97
N TYR A 184 6.89 3.04 3.78
CA TYR A 184 8.27 3.46 3.56
C TYR A 184 9.28 2.32 3.80
N GLY A 185 9.02 1.45 4.78
CA GLY A 185 9.83 0.25 4.99
C GLY A 185 9.72 -0.72 3.82
N ILE A 186 8.52 -0.91 3.27
CA ILE A 186 8.29 -1.73 2.07
C ILE A 186 9.00 -1.14 0.85
N ASN A 187 8.96 0.19 0.67
CA ASN A 187 9.73 0.85 -0.39
C ASN A 187 11.24 0.67 -0.22
N LYS A 188 11.75 0.84 1.00
CA LYS A 188 13.16 0.62 1.33
C LYS A 188 13.59 -0.85 1.19
N ALA A 189 12.64 -1.78 1.30
CA ALA A 189 12.83 -3.19 0.95
C ALA A 189 12.84 -3.44 -0.58
N GLY A 190 12.74 -2.39 -1.39
CA GLY A 190 12.91 -2.41 -2.83
C GLY A 190 11.60 -2.33 -3.64
N ALA A 191 10.45 -2.18 -2.99
CA ALA A 191 9.17 -2.10 -3.70
C ALA A 191 8.91 -0.68 -4.24
N PHE A 192 8.97 -0.51 -5.56
CA PHE A 192 8.62 0.75 -6.22
C PHE A 192 7.89 0.50 -7.54
N GLY A 193 6.99 1.41 -7.90
CA GLY A 193 6.22 1.34 -9.14
C GLY A 193 6.93 2.01 -10.31
N ASN A 194 6.44 1.73 -11.53
CA ASN A 194 6.96 2.38 -12.74
C ASN A 194 6.48 3.85 -12.86
N LEU A 195 5.28 4.19 -12.38
CA LEU A 195 4.69 5.52 -12.45
C LEU A 195 4.95 6.33 -11.17
N VAL A 196 4.60 5.79 -10.01
CA VAL A 196 4.81 6.41 -8.69
C VAL A 196 5.45 5.40 -7.74
N ALA A 197 6.20 5.89 -6.74
CA ALA A 197 6.83 4.99 -5.77
C ALA A 197 5.78 4.27 -4.90
N LEU A 198 4.88 5.05 -4.30
CA LEU A 198 3.87 4.61 -3.35
C LEU A 198 2.54 5.33 -3.59
N VAL A 199 1.42 4.69 -3.26
CA VAL A 199 0.08 5.31 -3.27
C VAL A 199 -0.61 5.18 -1.93
N GLY A 200 -1.52 6.10 -1.63
CA GLY A 200 -2.33 6.05 -0.42
C GLY A 200 -3.66 6.76 -0.60
N SER A 201 -4.69 6.28 0.09
CA SER A 201 -6.04 6.86 -0.03
C SER A 201 -6.28 8.12 0.80
N ARG A 202 -5.30 8.55 1.59
CA ARG A 202 -5.33 9.80 2.37
C ARG A 202 -4.19 10.72 1.93
N SER A 203 -4.44 12.02 2.01
CA SER A 203 -3.41 13.04 1.83
C SER A 203 -2.63 13.26 3.13
N SER A 204 -1.91 12.25 3.59
CA SER A 204 -1.07 12.26 4.79
C SER A 204 0.38 11.87 4.43
N GLU A 205 1.30 11.97 5.40
CA GLU A 205 2.69 11.57 5.21
C GLU A 205 2.82 10.07 4.92
N SER A 206 2.00 9.22 5.54
CA SER A 206 1.99 7.77 5.32
C SER A 206 1.09 7.33 4.16
N GLY A 207 0.27 8.22 3.62
CA GLY A 207 -0.83 7.87 2.70
C GLY A 207 -2.03 7.20 3.37
N GLY A 208 -1.99 7.02 4.70
CA GLY A 208 -3.02 6.39 5.53
C GLY A 208 -3.58 7.28 6.65
N ASN A 209 -4.35 6.70 7.56
CA ASN A 209 -4.72 7.28 8.85
C ASN A 209 -3.54 7.18 9.83
N SER A 210 -2.98 5.98 9.94
CA SER A 210 -1.86 5.66 10.83
C SER A 210 -0.57 6.31 10.35
N MET A 211 0.27 6.76 11.28
CA MET A 211 1.61 7.29 10.96
C MET A 211 2.54 6.19 10.42
N ALA A 212 3.61 6.60 9.74
CA ALA A 212 4.72 5.70 9.45
C ALA A 212 5.81 5.85 10.53
N PRO A 213 6.60 4.80 10.82
CA PRO A 213 7.76 4.92 11.72
C PRO A 213 8.72 6.00 11.26
N ALA A 214 9.03 6.96 12.14
CA ALA A 214 9.85 8.13 11.80
C ALA A 214 11.23 7.78 11.22
N ALA A 215 11.84 6.69 11.68
CA ALA A 215 13.14 6.22 11.19
C ALA A 215 13.11 5.67 9.75
N MET A 216 11.93 5.38 9.21
CA MET A 216 11.75 4.82 7.86
C MET A 216 11.31 5.88 6.84
N ILE A 217 10.79 7.02 7.29
CA ILE A 217 10.21 8.05 6.41
C ILE A 217 11.28 8.57 5.44
N ASP A 218 10.94 8.53 4.15
CA ASP A 218 11.72 9.15 3.09
C ASP A 218 10.83 10.14 2.31
N PRO A 219 11.03 11.45 2.49
CA PRO A 219 10.24 12.48 1.81
C PRO A 219 10.28 12.40 0.28
N ALA A 220 11.30 11.77 -0.32
CA ALA A 220 11.43 11.65 -1.76
C ALA A 220 10.41 10.68 -2.38
N VAL A 221 9.88 9.74 -1.60
CA VAL A 221 8.94 8.70 -2.06
C VAL A 221 7.57 8.82 -1.40
N ARG A 222 7.20 10.04 -0.96
CA ARG A 222 5.92 10.28 -0.29
C ARG A 222 4.74 9.74 -1.11
N PRO A 223 3.81 8.98 -0.49
CA PRO A 223 2.68 8.38 -1.20
C PRO A 223 1.83 9.39 -1.95
N THR A 224 1.49 9.05 -3.19
CA THR A 224 0.58 9.84 -4.02
C THR A 224 -0.86 9.52 -3.64
N LYS A 225 -1.68 10.56 -3.46
CA LYS A 225 -3.07 10.40 -3.00
C LYS A 225 -3.94 9.85 -4.13
N VAL A 226 -4.53 8.67 -3.90
CA VAL A 226 -5.44 7.99 -4.82
C VAL A 226 -6.63 7.42 -4.03
N ASP A 227 -7.81 8.02 -4.16
CA ASP A 227 -9.03 7.52 -3.50
C ASP A 227 -10.20 7.24 -4.45
N ARG A 228 -10.03 7.50 -5.75
CA ARG A 228 -11.07 7.33 -6.77
C ARG A 228 -10.45 7.14 -8.17
N PRO A 229 -11.23 6.62 -9.16
CA PRO A 229 -10.73 6.37 -10.52
C PRO A 229 -10.17 7.60 -11.21
N SER A 230 -10.78 8.78 -11.01
CA SER A 230 -10.30 10.03 -11.61
C SER A 230 -8.94 10.49 -11.08
N ASP A 231 -8.55 10.10 -9.86
CA ASP A 231 -7.22 10.42 -9.34
C ASP A 231 -6.15 9.64 -10.11
N VAL A 232 -6.46 8.38 -10.47
CA VAL A 232 -5.56 7.49 -11.22
C VAL A 232 -5.37 7.99 -12.66
N THR A 233 -6.47 8.27 -13.37
CA THR A 233 -6.39 8.78 -14.74
C THR A 233 -5.76 10.18 -14.82
N GLY A 234 -5.90 10.98 -13.76
CA GLY A 234 -5.28 12.28 -13.63
C GLY A 234 -3.75 12.26 -13.44
N LEU A 235 -3.14 11.13 -13.09
CA LEU A 235 -1.68 11.05 -12.89
C LEU A 235 -0.88 11.23 -14.19
N VAL A 236 -1.48 10.91 -15.33
CA VAL A 236 -0.81 10.94 -16.65
C VAL A 236 -1.48 11.90 -17.61
N ASP A 237 -2.40 12.74 -17.12
CA ASP A 237 -2.87 13.87 -17.90
C ASP A 237 -1.73 14.90 -18.02
N VAL A 238 -0.96 14.80 -19.11
CA VAL A 238 0.17 15.67 -19.48
C VAL A 238 -0.27 17.11 -19.80
N GLY A 239 -1.37 17.60 -19.22
CA GLY A 239 -1.84 18.97 -19.33
C GLY A 239 -2.18 19.31 -20.77
N GLY A 240 -3.24 18.72 -21.31
CA GLY A 240 -3.76 19.06 -22.63
C GLY A 240 -2.85 18.73 -23.82
N LEU A 241 -1.67 18.14 -23.61
CA LEU A 241 -0.87 17.62 -24.73
C LEU A 241 -1.59 16.47 -25.44
N THR A 242 -2.28 15.60 -24.68
CA THR A 242 -3.17 14.54 -25.20
C THR A 242 -4.43 15.07 -25.87
N SER A 243 -4.85 16.31 -25.57
CA SER A 243 -5.96 16.97 -26.27
C SER A 243 -5.52 17.73 -27.53
N LEU A 244 -4.21 17.97 -27.68
CA LEU A 244 -3.60 18.69 -28.80
C LEU A 244 -2.88 17.76 -29.80
N LEU A 245 -2.39 16.61 -29.34
CA LEU A 245 -1.57 15.68 -30.10
C LEU A 245 -2.08 14.25 -29.92
N SER A 246 -1.97 13.45 -30.98
CA SER A 246 -2.21 12.00 -30.87
C SER A 246 -1.15 11.35 -29.98
N LYS A 247 -1.44 10.17 -29.41
CA LYS A 247 -0.46 9.36 -28.66
C LYS A 247 0.84 9.19 -29.45
N ASP A 248 0.72 8.93 -30.74
CA ASP A 248 1.85 8.76 -31.66
C ASP A 248 2.72 10.02 -31.77
N ASP A 249 2.09 11.19 -31.81
CA ASP A 249 2.81 12.45 -31.88
C ASP A 249 3.49 12.79 -30.54
N ILE A 250 2.87 12.44 -29.42
CA ILE A 250 3.49 12.57 -28.09
C ILE A 250 4.75 11.69 -28.00
N VAL A 251 4.68 10.43 -28.44
CA VAL A 251 5.85 9.52 -28.45
C VAL A 251 6.98 10.12 -29.31
N LYS A 252 6.68 10.59 -30.53
CA LYS A 252 7.69 11.22 -31.40
C LYS A 252 8.31 12.48 -30.79
N VAL A 253 7.52 13.30 -30.11
CA VAL A 253 8.03 14.48 -29.38
C VAL A 253 8.97 14.04 -28.27
N MET A 254 8.59 13.03 -27.48
CA MET A 254 9.41 12.54 -26.37
C MET A 254 10.71 11.89 -26.85
N GLU A 255 10.69 11.14 -27.96
CA GLU A 255 11.91 10.62 -28.56
C GLU A 255 12.81 11.75 -29.09
N SER A 256 12.22 12.79 -29.68
CA SER A 256 12.97 13.95 -30.15
C SER A 256 13.62 14.69 -28.96
N MET A 257 12.88 14.84 -27.86
CA MET A 257 13.40 15.39 -26.61
C MET A 257 14.55 14.55 -26.05
N TYR A 258 14.42 13.22 -26.05
CA TYR A 258 15.50 12.31 -25.66
C TYR A 258 16.74 12.51 -26.55
N ARG A 259 16.60 12.45 -27.88
CA ARG A 259 17.72 12.60 -28.83
C ARG A 259 18.43 13.95 -28.72
N VAL A 260 17.69 15.03 -28.49
CA VAL A 260 18.27 16.37 -28.25
C VAL A 260 18.98 16.42 -26.91
N SER A 261 18.37 15.86 -25.87
CA SER A 261 18.93 15.85 -24.51
C SER A 261 20.19 14.98 -24.44
N ASP A 262 20.21 13.82 -25.08
CA ASP A 262 21.38 12.93 -25.15
C ASP A 262 22.58 13.62 -25.81
N LYS A 263 22.36 14.31 -26.94
CA LYS A 263 23.40 15.13 -27.60
C LYS A 263 23.91 16.27 -26.72
N LYS A 264 23.05 16.83 -25.87
CA LYS A 264 23.44 17.90 -24.93
C LYS A 264 24.19 17.34 -23.73
N ILE A 265 23.73 16.23 -23.14
CA ILE A 265 24.37 15.54 -22.02
C ILE A 265 25.80 15.12 -22.41
N ALA A 266 26.01 14.64 -23.64
CA ALA A 266 27.33 14.33 -24.17
C ALA A 266 28.31 15.53 -24.23
N ARG A 267 27.80 16.76 -24.07
CA ARG A 267 28.59 18.01 -24.06
C ARG A 267 28.51 18.76 -22.74
N ILE A 268 27.81 18.22 -21.74
CA ILE A 268 27.74 18.83 -20.41
C ILE A 268 29.06 18.58 -19.70
N ASP A 269 29.67 19.65 -19.22
CA ASP A 269 30.69 19.58 -18.18
C ASP A 269 29.97 19.62 -16.83
N THR A 270 30.07 18.55 -16.06
CA THR A 270 29.46 18.45 -14.73
C THR A 270 30.35 19.04 -13.63
N GLY A 271 31.60 19.40 -13.95
CA GLY A 271 32.62 19.75 -12.96
C GLY A 271 33.13 18.57 -12.13
N LEU A 272 32.72 17.33 -12.47
CA LEU A 272 33.19 16.08 -11.88
C LEU A 272 34.21 15.41 -12.82
N SER A 273 35.02 14.49 -12.29
CA SER A 273 36.04 13.78 -13.07
C SER A 273 35.80 12.26 -13.10
N GLY A 274 36.19 11.61 -14.19
CA GLY A 274 36.22 10.15 -14.28
C GLY A 274 34.83 9.51 -14.19
N GLU A 275 34.71 8.49 -13.33
CA GLU A 275 33.51 7.65 -13.22
C GLU A 275 32.28 8.43 -12.73
N GLU A 276 32.46 9.40 -11.84
CA GLU A 276 31.35 10.22 -11.31
C GLU A 276 30.71 11.10 -12.40
N HIS A 277 31.52 11.64 -13.30
CA HIS A 277 31.04 12.39 -14.47
C HIS A 277 30.18 11.51 -15.38
N THR A 278 30.69 10.32 -15.72
CA THR A 278 29.98 9.35 -16.55
C THR A 278 28.70 8.88 -15.87
N ALA A 279 28.72 8.59 -14.57
CA ALA A 279 27.54 8.15 -13.82
C ALA A 279 26.43 9.22 -13.81
N VAL A 280 26.78 10.50 -13.68
CA VAL A 280 25.80 11.60 -13.77
C VAL A 280 25.22 11.71 -15.18
N GLN A 281 26.04 11.62 -16.22
CA GLN A 281 25.57 11.64 -17.60
C GLN A 281 24.66 10.43 -17.91
N GLU A 282 25.03 9.23 -17.47
CA GLU A 282 24.24 8.00 -17.60
C GLU A 282 22.88 8.16 -16.92
N THR A 283 22.88 8.66 -15.68
CA THR A 283 21.66 8.90 -14.89
C THR A 283 20.73 9.86 -15.63
N LEU A 284 21.24 10.99 -16.12
CA LEU A 284 20.45 11.96 -16.87
C LEU A 284 19.86 11.35 -18.15
N ARG A 285 20.65 10.58 -18.90
CA ARG A 285 20.18 9.87 -20.10
C ARG A 285 19.03 8.94 -19.77
N CYS A 286 19.20 8.09 -18.76
CA CYS A 286 18.19 7.12 -18.36
C CYS A 286 16.90 7.79 -17.86
N GLN A 287 16.97 8.97 -17.24
CA GLN A 287 15.75 9.72 -16.88
C GLN A 287 14.96 10.16 -18.13
N TYR A 288 15.61 10.66 -19.18
CA TYR A 288 14.93 11.04 -20.41
C TYR A 288 14.34 9.83 -21.17
N VAL A 289 15.07 8.71 -21.20
CA VAL A 289 14.56 7.44 -21.76
C VAL A 289 13.33 6.99 -20.97
N LYS A 290 13.40 7.05 -19.63
CA LYS A 290 12.26 6.73 -18.75
C LYS A 290 11.05 7.60 -19.05
N SER A 291 11.22 8.91 -19.23
CA SER A 291 10.10 9.79 -19.60
C SER A 291 9.47 9.42 -20.95
N ALA A 292 10.29 9.09 -21.96
CA ALA A 292 9.78 8.66 -23.26
C ALA A 292 9.04 7.31 -23.17
N HIS A 293 9.58 6.38 -22.38
CA HIS A 293 8.94 5.09 -22.10
C HIS A 293 7.60 5.27 -21.38
N LEU A 294 7.53 6.10 -20.34
CA LEU A 294 6.28 6.40 -19.63
C LEU A 294 5.24 7.05 -20.54
N ALA A 295 5.64 7.96 -21.42
CA ALA A 295 4.71 8.57 -22.38
C ALA A 295 4.15 7.55 -23.39
N ASN A 296 4.98 6.61 -23.83
CA ASN A 296 4.55 5.52 -24.71
C ASN A 296 3.60 4.54 -23.99
N ALA A 297 3.95 4.15 -22.76
CA ALA A 297 3.20 3.20 -21.95
C ALA A 297 1.87 3.77 -21.43
N PHE A 298 1.86 5.04 -21.00
CA PHE A 298 0.76 5.66 -20.26
C PHE A 298 0.12 6.86 -20.95
N GLY A 299 0.50 7.17 -22.19
CA GLY A 299 -0.11 8.25 -22.97
C GLY A 299 -1.61 8.07 -23.24
N GLU A 300 -2.19 6.91 -22.88
CA GLU A 300 -3.62 6.65 -22.90
C GLU A 300 -4.14 6.44 -21.47
N PRO A 301 -4.91 7.40 -20.91
CA PRO A 301 -5.41 7.30 -19.53
C PRO A 301 -6.35 6.12 -19.27
N SER A 302 -6.92 5.51 -20.32
CA SER A 302 -7.80 4.36 -20.24
C SER A 302 -7.14 3.13 -19.60
N ALA A 303 -5.84 2.91 -19.85
CA ALA A 303 -5.09 1.78 -19.32
C ALA A 303 -4.94 1.80 -17.78
N LEU A 304 -5.00 2.99 -17.20
CA LEU A 304 -4.93 3.20 -15.76
C LEU A 304 -6.32 3.17 -15.12
N ASN A 305 -7.40 3.34 -15.89
CA ASN A 305 -8.73 3.49 -15.33
C ASN A 305 -9.26 2.14 -14.77
N PRO A 306 -9.48 2.01 -13.45
CA PRO A 306 -10.04 0.79 -12.87
C PRO A 306 -11.45 0.46 -13.37
N GLU A 307 -12.23 1.45 -13.85
CA GLU A 307 -13.59 1.25 -14.38
C GLU A 307 -13.61 0.54 -15.73
N LEU A 308 -12.50 0.63 -16.48
CA LEU A 308 -12.37 0.02 -17.80
C LEU A 308 -11.65 -1.32 -17.75
N ASP A 309 -11.20 -1.74 -16.57
CA ASP A 309 -10.54 -3.02 -16.38
C ASP A 309 -11.60 -4.13 -16.18
N PRO A 310 -11.77 -5.04 -17.16
CA PRO A 310 -12.82 -6.06 -17.11
C PRO A 310 -12.58 -7.13 -16.03
N ASP A 311 -11.34 -7.28 -15.55
CA ASP A 311 -11.01 -8.18 -14.44
C ASP A 311 -11.34 -7.56 -13.09
N LEU A 312 -11.44 -6.23 -13.02
CA LEU A 312 -11.74 -5.50 -11.80
C LEU A 312 -13.22 -5.11 -11.69
N VAL A 313 -13.81 -4.58 -12.77
CA VAL A 313 -15.19 -4.09 -12.83
C VAL A 313 -15.92 -4.65 -14.04
N GLY A 314 -17.08 -5.26 -13.82
CA GLY A 314 -17.95 -5.75 -14.89
C GLY A 314 -18.50 -7.15 -14.62
N PRO A 315 -19.13 -7.80 -15.60
CA PRO A 315 -19.79 -9.10 -15.41
C PRO A 315 -18.85 -10.23 -14.97
N ALA A 316 -17.58 -10.16 -15.38
CA ALA A 316 -16.52 -11.10 -14.99
C ALA A 316 -15.52 -10.46 -14.00
N GLY A 317 -15.73 -9.21 -13.61
CA GLY A 317 -14.86 -8.46 -12.72
C GLY A 317 -15.05 -8.85 -11.26
N VAL A 318 -14.11 -8.46 -10.42
CA VAL A 318 -14.20 -8.63 -8.96
C VAL A 318 -15.41 -7.87 -8.37
N PHE A 319 -15.69 -6.68 -8.92
CA PHE A 319 -16.88 -5.91 -8.59
C PHE A 319 -17.86 -5.92 -9.77
N SER A 320 -19.15 -6.10 -9.47
CA SER A 320 -20.19 -5.75 -10.44
C SER A 320 -20.20 -4.23 -10.66
N ALA A 321 -20.74 -3.78 -11.79
CA ALA A 321 -20.87 -2.35 -12.06
C ALA A 321 -21.72 -1.63 -11.00
N GLU A 322 -22.78 -2.29 -10.52
CA GLU A 322 -23.69 -1.80 -9.49
C GLU A 322 -23.01 -1.71 -8.13
N GLU A 323 -22.27 -2.75 -7.73
CA GLU A 323 -21.49 -2.74 -6.48
C GLU A 323 -20.48 -1.59 -6.51
N PHE A 324 -19.70 -1.50 -7.58
CA PHE A 324 -18.70 -0.46 -7.76
C PHE A 324 -19.30 0.96 -7.72
N ALA A 325 -20.46 1.18 -8.33
CA ALA A 325 -21.14 2.46 -8.32
C ALA A 325 -21.73 2.82 -6.93
N SER A 326 -22.17 1.81 -6.17
CA SER A 326 -22.88 2.02 -4.91
C SER A 326 -21.99 2.34 -3.71
N ASP A 327 -20.74 1.87 -3.66
CA ASP A 327 -19.84 2.09 -2.50
C ASP A 327 -18.51 2.76 -2.88
N GLY A 328 -18.21 3.89 -2.23
CA GLY A 328 -16.94 4.60 -2.40
C GLY A 328 -15.72 3.81 -1.91
N GLU A 329 -15.89 2.91 -0.95
CA GLU A 329 -14.82 2.04 -0.47
C GLU A 329 -14.39 1.03 -1.54
N PHE A 330 -15.33 0.54 -2.36
CA PHE A 330 -15.02 -0.36 -3.48
C PHE A 330 -14.28 0.37 -4.59
N ARG A 331 -14.71 1.59 -4.94
CA ARG A 331 -14.00 2.42 -5.94
C ARG A 331 -12.57 2.76 -5.51
N LYS A 332 -12.39 3.12 -4.23
CA LYS A 332 -11.08 3.38 -3.66
C LYS A 332 -10.20 2.13 -3.67
N THR A 333 -10.74 0.99 -3.23
CA THR A 333 -10.02 -0.29 -3.22
C THR A 333 -9.59 -0.68 -4.62
N ALA A 334 -10.49 -0.64 -5.60
CA ALA A 334 -10.20 -0.88 -7.00
C ALA A 334 -9.11 0.06 -7.54
N SER A 335 -9.18 1.36 -7.23
CA SER A 335 -8.19 2.35 -7.69
C SER A 335 -6.79 2.05 -7.14
N VAL A 336 -6.67 1.75 -5.84
CA VAL A 336 -5.37 1.42 -5.22
C VAL A 336 -4.88 0.05 -5.70
N ALA A 337 -5.77 -0.95 -5.78
CA ALA A 337 -5.44 -2.29 -6.25
C ALA A 337 -4.90 -2.26 -7.68
N LYS A 338 -5.55 -1.53 -8.60
CA LYS A 338 -5.09 -1.31 -9.98
C LYS A 338 -3.70 -0.70 -10.03
N MET A 339 -3.44 0.30 -9.18
CA MET A 339 -2.12 0.94 -9.12
C MET A 339 -1.04 -0.03 -8.64
N VAL A 340 -1.33 -0.84 -7.64
CA VAL A 340 -0.32 -1.68 -6.98
C VAL A 340 -0.08 -3.00 -7.72
N LEU A 341 -1.15 -3.71 -8.09
CA LEU A 341 -1.05 -5.05 -8.67
C LEU A 341 -0.57 -5.04 -10.12
N ASN A 342 -0.78 -3.94 -10.86
CA ASN A 342 -0.26 -3.76 -12.22
C ASN A 342 1.13 -3.07 -12.24
N GLY A 343 1.77 -2.89 -11.09
CA GLY A 343 3.12 -2.35 -10.99
C GLY A 343 3.25 -0.83 -11.18
N PHE A 344 2.13 -0.08 -11.19
CA PHE A 344 2.15 1.40 -11.27
C PHE A 344 2.64 2.06 -9.98
N ALA A 345 2.46 1.38 -8.86
CA ALA A 345 2.95 1.71 -7.53
C ALA A 345 3.58 0.47 -6.87
N GLY A 346 4.61 0.65 -6.05
CA GLY A 346 5.26 -0.47 -5.37
C GLY A 346 4.46 -1.02 -4.20
N ALA A 347 3.72 -0.13 -3.52
CA ALA A 347 2.82 -0.47 -2.44
C ALA A 347 1.69 0.57 -2.34
N GLY A 348 0.58 0.17 -1.71
CA GLY A 348 -0.60 1.02 -1.54
C GLY A 348 -1.20 0.94 -0.14
N THR A 349 -1.69 2.07 0.39
CA THR A 349 -2.52 2.10 1.62
C THR A 349 -3.98 2.45 1.31
N ILE A 350 -4.90 1.58 1.74
CA ILE A 350 -6.34 1.79 1.71
C ILE A 350 -6.81 2.05 3.15
N THR A 351 -7.22 3.28 3.42
CA THR A 351 -7.75 3.68 4.73
C THR A 351 -9.26 3.57 4.71
N MET A 352 -9.80 2.78 5.63
CA MET A 352 -11.25 2.65 5.79
C MET A 352 -11.66 3.31 7.10
N GLY A 353 -12.64 4.22 7.04
CA GLY A 353 -13.07 4.99 8.20
C GLY A 353 -14.19 4.33 9.00
N GLY A 354 -14.30 4.74 10.25
CA GLY A 354 -15.36 4.33 11.15
C GLY A 354 -15.13 2.93 11.68
N TYR A 355 -13.96 2.63 12.24
CA TYR A 355 -13.74 1.39 13.01
C TYR A 355 -13.71 1.67 14.52
N ASP A 356 -14.10 2.88 14.92
CA ASP A 356 -14.57 3.17 16.28
C ASP A 356 -15.99 2.57 16.43
N TYR A 357 -16.11 1.48 17.20
CA TYR A 357 -17.38 0.79 17.44
C TYR A 357 -18.10 1.25 18.72
N HIS A 358 -17.87 2.47 19.20
CA HIS A 358 -18.62 3.04 20.32
C HIS A 358 -20.09 3.37 20.00
N THR A 359 -20.73 2.64 19.08
CA THR A 359 -22.15 2.83 18.73
C THR A 359 -23.09 2.14 19.73
N GLY A 360 -22.55 1.35 20.66
CA GLY A 360 -23.33 0.62 21.67
C GLY A 360 -24.05 -0.61 21.09
N ASP A 361 -23.66 -1.07 19.90
CA ASP A 361 -24.19 -2.25 19.23
C ASP A 361 -23.06 -3.07 18.57
N ARG A 362 -23.33 -4.34 18.30
CA ARG A 362 -22.40 -5.23 17.59
C ARG A 362 -22.60 -5.18 16.09
N ALA A 363 -23.86 -5.08 15.67
CA ALA A 363 -24.30 -5.12 14.28
C ALA A 363 -23.55 -4.15 13.34
N THR A 364 -23.31 -2.92 13.80
CA THR A 364 -22.59 -1.90 13.04
C THR A 364 -21.16 -2.31 12.78
N GLY A 365 -20.51 -2.93 13.78
CA GLY A 365 -19.16 -3.45 13.63
C GLY A 365 -19.09 -4.60 12.63
N GLU A 366 -19.99 -5.57 12.73
CA GLU A 366 -20.06 -6.69 11.79
C GLU A 366 -20.30 -6.21 10.34
N ARG A 367 -21.16 -5.21 10.11
CA ARG A 367 -21.35 -4.64 8.77
C ARG A 367 -20.09 -3.95 8.22
N ARG A 368 -19.31 -3.30 9.08
CA ARG A 368 -18.04 -2.65 8.69
C ARG A 368 -16.98 -3.69 8.38
N ASP A 369 -16.88 -4.73 9.21
CA ASP A 369 -15.98 -5.86 9.02
C ASP A 369 -16.30 -6.62 7.73
N LEU A 370 -17.58 -6.84 7.43
CA LEU A 370 -18.03 -7.42 6.15
C LEU A 370 -17.55 -6.59 4.96
N ARG A 371 -17.68 -5.27 5.04
CA ARG A 371 -17.23 -4.36 3.98
C ARG A 371 -15.69 -4.36 3.82
N ALA A 372 -14.94 -4.33 4.92
CA ALA A 372 -13.48 -4.50 4.89
C ALA A 372 -13.10 -5.84 4.27
N GLY A 373 -13.77 -6.92 4.69
CA GLY A 373 -13.58 -8.26 4.16
C GLY A 373 -13.77 -8.30 2.64
N ARG A 374 -14.84 -7.71 2.12
CA ARG A 374 -15.08 -7.60 0.66
C ARG A 374 -13.95 -6.85 -0.05
N CYS A 375 -13.42 -5.78 0.54
CA CYS A 375 -12.30 -5.04 -0.06
C CYS A 375 -11.00 -5.86 -0.05
N ILE A 376 -10.70 -6.56 1.04
CA ILE A 376 -9.54 -7.45 1.15
C ILE A 376 -9.66 -8.59 0.14
N GLY A 377 -10.81 -9.26 0.11
CA GLY A 377 -11.08 -10.36 -0.82
C GLY A 377 -11.02 -9.92 -2.27
N ALA A 378 -11.44 -8.67 -2.57
CA ALA A 378 -11.34 -8.11 -3.90
C ALA A 378 -9.88 -7.93 -4.38
N VAL A 379 -8.98 -7.51 -3.49
CA VAL A 379 -7.55 -7.42 -3.81
C VAL A 379 -6.96 -8.81 -4.07
N LEU A 380 -7.33 -9.82 -3.27
CA LEU A 380 -6.89 -11.20 -3.47
C LEU A 380 -7.39 -11.77 -4.80
N GLU A 381 -8.67 -11.59 -5.13
CA GLU A 381 -9.25 -12.11 -6.38
C GLU A 381 -8.68 -11.39 -7.61
N TYR A 382 -8.44 -10.08 -7.52
CA TYR A 382 -7.80 -9.36 -8.62
C TYR A 382 -6.36 -9.82 -8.83
N ALA A 383 -5.60 -10.06 -7.75
CA ALA A 383 -4.27 -10.65 -7.83
C ALA A 383 -4.32 -12.06 -8.44
N GLN A 384 -5.36 -12.85 -8.14
CA GLN A 384 -5.58 -14.15 -8.75
C GLN A 384 -5.81 -14.05 -10.26
N LYS A 385 -6.64 -13.12 -10.72
CA LYS A 385 -6.91 -12.88 -12.15
C LYS A 385 -5.64 -12.48 -12.90
N LEU A 386 -4.79 -11.66 -12.27
CA LEU A 386 -3.51 -11.26 -12.82
C LEU A 386 -2.40 -12.33 -12.68
N SER A 387 -2.68 -13.44 -11.98
CA SER A 387 -1.66 -14.44 -11.61
C SER A 387 -0.44 -13.83 -10.89
N MET A 388 -0.69 -12.84 -10.04
CA MET A 388 0.32 -12.10 -9.28
C MET A 388 0.26 -12.46 -7.80
N PRO A 389 1.39 -12.74 -7.12
CA PRO A 389 1.38 -12.84 -5.66
C PRO A 389 1.07 -11.48 -5.04
N VAL A 390 0.51 -11.46 -3.83
CA VAL A 390 0.30 -10.22 -3.08
C VAL A 390 0.41 -10.48 -1.58
N MET A 391 1.04 -9.54 -0.87
CA MET A 391 0.99 -9.47 0.58
C MET A 391 0.03 -8.36 1.00
N ILE A 392 -1.00 -8.72 1.75
CA ILE A 392 -1.97 -7.78 2.32
C ILE A 392 -1.74 -7.69 3.82
N TYR A 393 -1.47 -6.49 4.32
CA TYR A 393 -1.38 -6.22 5.75
C TYR A 393 -2.63 -5.48 6.22
N VAL A 394 -3.20 -5.89 7.34
CA VAL A 394 -4.41 -5.29 7.92
C VAL A 394 -4.09 -4.86 9.34
N CYS A 395 -4.22 -3.55 9.59
CA CYS A 395 -3.98 -2.93 10.89
C CYS A 395 -5.14 -2.06 11.33
N SER A 396 -5.19 -1.80 12.63
CA SER A 396 -6.16 -0.91 13.25
C SER A 396 -5.48 0.02 14.25
N ASP A 397 -6.01 1.22 14.38
CA ASP A 397 -5.53 2.24 15.31
C ASP A 397 -6.18 2.06 16.69
N GLY A 398 -5.88 0.92 17.32
CA GLY A 398 -6.49 0.49 18.58
C GLY A 398 -7.24 -0.84 18.46
N SER A 399 -7.96 -1.20 19.52
CA SER A 399 -8.86 -2.35 19.55
C SER A 399 -9.96 -2.14 20.58
N VAL A 400 -10.94 -3.05 20.62
CA VAL A 400 -12.13 -2.97 21.48
C VAL A 400 -12.27 -4.18 22.38
N PHE A 401 -13.06 -4.03 23.45
CA PHE A 401 -13.49 -5.15 24.30
C PHE A 401 -15.01 -5.17 24.50
N SER A 402 -15.50 -6.35 24.87
CA SER A 402 -16.88 -6.55 25.31
C SER A 402 -16.95 -6.80 26.82
N ASN A 403 -18.04 -6.35 27.44
CA ASN A 403 -18.40 -6.69 28.83
C ASN A 403 -19.31 -7.92 28.94
N GLY A 404 -19.59 -8.60 27.82
CA GLY A 404 -20.42 -9.81 27.76
C GLY A 404 -21.91 -9.57 27.52
N MET A 405 -22.37 -8.31 27.40
CA MET A 405 -23.73 -8.02 26.92
C MET A 405 -23.87 -8.47 25.46
N LEU A 406 -24.93 -9.23 25.13
CA LEU A 406 -25.12 -9.78 23.78
C LEU A 406 -26.01 -8.90 22.90
N ASP A 407 -25.68 -8.85 21.62
CA ASP A 407 -26.53 -8.29 20.57
C ASP A 407 -27.20 -9.42 19.79
N ASN A 408 -28.46 -9.69 20.12
CA ASN A 408 -29.26 -10.75 19.48
C ASN A 408 -29.94 -10.29 18.18
N SER A 409 -29.63 -9.10 17.67
CA SER A 409 -30.10 -8.71 16.33
C SER A 409 -29.50 -9.64 15.27
N PRO A 410 -30.13 -9.78 14.09
CA PRO A 410 -29.59 -10.63 13.01
C PRO A 410 -28.15 -10.28 12.63
N ASP A 411 -27.80 -9.00 12.62
CA ASP A 411 -26.45 -8.52 12.30
C ASP A 411 -25.48 -8.61 13.50
N GLY A 412 -25.99 -8.66 14.74
CA GLY A 412 -25.20 -8.88 15.95
C GLY A 412 -24.84 -10.35 16.20
N ALA A 413 -25.60 -11.26 15.60
CA ALA A 413 -25.39 -12.72 15.62
C ALA A 413 -25.26 -13.34 17.03
N GLY A 414 -25.82 -12.70 18.06
CA GLY A 414 -25.71 -13.17 19.45
C GLY A 414 -24.34 -12.92 20.07
N LYS A 415 -23.44 -12.17 19.42
CA LYS A 415 -22.11 -11.86 19.92
C LYS A 415 -22.12 -10.71 20.93
N GLY A 416 -21.01 -10.56 21.66
CA GLY A 416 -20.81 -9.49 22.62
C GLY A 416 -20.76 -8.11 21.97
N VAL A 417 -21.48 -7.15 22.57
CA VAL A 417 -21.47 -5.72 22.24
C VAL A 417 -20.12 -5.10 22.62
N TRP A 418 -19.62 -4.20 21.78
CA TRP A 418 -18.41 -3.42 22.06
C TRP A 418 -18.71 -2.32 23.09
N THR A 419 -17.99 -2.37 24.21
CA THR A 419 -18.25 -1.50 25.37
C THR A 419 -17.22 -0.38 25.50
N GLY A 420 -16.05 -0.52 24.89
CA GLY A 420 -15.01 0.49 24.89
C GLY A 420 -13.72 -0.02 24.25
N ASP A 421 -12.73 0.86 24.19
CA ASP A 421 -11.41 0.49 23.67
C ASP A 421 -10.59 -0.35 24.64
N ASN A 422 -9.72 -1.19 24.08
CA ASN A 422 -8.78 -2.00 24.82
C ASN A 422 -7.53 -2.34 24.03
N GLN A 423 -6.46 -1.62 24.29
CA GLN A 423 -5.13 -1.90 23.73
C GLN A 423 -4.62 -3.33 24.03
N GLN A 424 -5.15 -4.03 25.05
CA GLN A 424 -4.72 -5.38 25.39
C GLN A 424 -5.27 -6.46 24.45
N THR A 425 -6.31 -6.17 23.67
CA THR A 425 -6.88 -7.10 22.68
C THR A 425 -6.42 -6.78 21.26
N ALA A 426 -5.51 -5.81 21.11
CA ALA A 426 -5.01 -5.37 19.82
C ALA A 426 -4.16 -6.46 19.13
N SER A 427 -4.29 -6.48 17.82
CA SER A 427 -3.50 -7.32 16.94
C SER A 427 -3.43 -6.68 15.56
N ALA A 428 -2.56 -7.22 14.72
CA ALA A 428 -2.60 -6.99 13.29
C ALA A 428 -2.41 -8.35 12.60
N PHE A 429 -2.76 -8.45 11.33
CA PHE A 429 -2.49 -9.68 10.59
C PHE A 429 -2.12 -9.36 9.15
N PHE A 430 -1.52 -10.33 8.48
CA PHE A 430 -1.28 -10.25 7.07
C PHE A 430 -1.65 -11.55 6.36
N LEU A 431 -2.08 -11.41 5.12
CA LEU A 431 -2.40 -12.48 4.20
C LEU A 431 -1.40 -12.47 3.06
N VAL A 432 -1.05 -13.64 2.57
CA VAL A 432 -0.16 -13.84 1.42
C VAL A 432 -0.89 -14.74 0.44
N TYR A 433 -1.21 -14.19 -0.73
CA TYR A 433 -1.65 -14.98 -1.87
C TYR A 433 -0.45 -15.32 -2.74
N ASN A 434 -0.34 -16.59 -3.14
CA ASN A 434 0.68 -17.05 -4.07
C ASN A 434 0.04 -17.86 -5.22
N PRO A 435 0.16 -17.40 -6.47
CA PRO A 435 -0.46 -18.08 -7.61
C PRO A 435 0.08 -19.49 -7.85
N ASN A 436 1.31 -19.77 -7.40
CA ASN A 436 1.97 -21.08 -7.59
C ASN A 436 1.62 -22.11 -6.50
N GLY A 437 0.71 -21.75 -5.57
CA GLY A 437 0.28 -22.59 -4.47
C GLY A 437 0.45 -21.90 -3.12
N ARG A 438 -0.38 -22.27 -2.14
CA ARG A 438 -0.43 -21.65 -0.81
C ARG A 438 0.96 -21.47 -0.19
N ALA A 439 1.25 -20.26 0.29
CA ALA A 439 2.51 -19.95 0.98
C ALA A 439 2.71 -20.87 2.19
N GLN A 440 3.90 -21.43 2.33
CA GLN A 440 4.23 -22.40 3.38
C GLN A 440 4.78 -21.69 4.61
N LEU A 441 4.28 -22.05 5.79
CA LEU A 441 4.79 -21.53 7.05
C LEU A 441 6.22 -22.04 7.30
N LEU A 442 7.01 -21.25 8.00
CA LEU A 442 8.34 -21.67 8.44
C LEU A 442 8.19 -22.82 9.46
N GLY A 443 9.14 -23.77 9.41
CA GLY A 443 9.15 -24.93 10.31
C GLY A 443 8.92 -26.27 9.62
N ALA A 444 9.58 -27.30 10.14
CA ALA A 444 9.57 -28.66 9.59
C ALA A 444 8.43 -29.54 10.11
N THR A 445 7.75 -29.13 11.17
CA THR A 445 6.63 -29.87 11.80
C THR A 445 5.37 -29.01 11.85
N PRO A 446 4.17 -29.61 11.87
CA PRO A 446 2.92 -28.87 12.00
C PRO A 446 2.88 -27.96 13.24
N ASP A 447 3.36 -28.45 14.40
CA ASP A 447 3.38 -27.67 15.64
C ASP A 447 4.25 -26.41 15.50
N LEU A 448 5.42 -26.53 14.87
CA LEU A 448 6.29 -25.38 14.63
C LEU A 448 5.65 -24.41 13.63
N GLN A 449 5.02 -24.92 12.57
CA GLN A 449 4.30 -24.09 11.60
C GLN A 449 3.19 -23.29 12.27
N GLU A 450 2.42 -23.87 13.20
CA GLU A 450 1.38 -23.14 13.94
C GLU A 450 1.96 -22.01 14.81
N THR A 451 3.17 -22.17 15.37
CA THR A 451 3.86 -21.07 16.07
C THR A 451 4.35 -19.97 15.11
N HIS A 452 4.57 -20.27 13.83
CA HIS A 452 4.88 -19.26 12.80
C HIS A 452 3.63 -18.65 12.15
N ARG A 453 2.44 -19.23 12.38
CA ARG A 453 1.15 -18.65 12.00
C ARG A 453 0.73 -17.50 12.94
N GLN A 454 1.33 -17.44 14.12
CA GLN A 454 1.08 -16.40 15.12
C GLN A 454 2.40 -15.91 15.73
N LEU A 455 2.84 -14.69 15.39
CA LEU A 455 4.09 -14.12 15.88
C LEU A 455 3.88 -13.41 17.22
N GLY A 456 3.99 -14.16 18.32
CA GLY A 456 3.64 -13.74 19.68
C GLY A 456 2.45 -14.55 20.21
N TRP A 457 1.88 -14.14 21.34
CA TRP A 457 0.70 -14.84 21.88
C TRP A 457 -0.12 -13.98 22.83
N MET A 458 -1.32 -14.47 23.15
CA MET A 458 -2.16 -13.92 24.21
C MET A 458 -2.15 -14.80 25.46
N ARG A 459 -2.32 -14.18 26.63
CA ARG A 459 -2.59 -14.87 27.89
C ARG A 459 -4.00 -15.47 27.86
N PRO A 460 -4.30 -16.48 28.71
CA PRO A 460 -5.65 -17.04 28.83
C PRO A 460 -6.76 -16.02 29.08
N SER A 461 -6.43 -14.84 29.64
CA SER A 461 -7.33 -13.69 29.85
C SER A 461 -7.72 -12.93 28.57
N GLY A 462 -7.17 -13.30 27.40
CA GLY A 462 -7.37 -12.59 26.13
C GLY A 462 -6.53 -11.32 25.97
N ASP A 463 -5.53 -11.12 26.83
CA ASP A 463 -4.59 -10.01 26.75
C ASP A 463 -3.34 -10.39 25.96
N VAL A 464 -2.80 -9.48 25.16
CA VAL A 464 -1.45 -9.61 24.56
C VAL A 464 -0.41 -9.88 25.65
N GLU A 465 0.42 -10.90 25.44
CA GLU A 465 1.61 -11.13 26.26
C GLU A 465 2.74 -10.21 25.80
N THR A 466 3.09 -9.21 26.60
CA THR A 466 4.03 -8.15 26.21
C THR A 466 5.47 -8.64 26.14
N GLY A 467 5.80 -9.74 26.82
CA GLY A 467 7.06 -10.46 26.64
C GLY A 467 7.01 -11.51 25.52
N GLY A 468 5.91 -11.59 24.76
CA GLY A 468 5.65 -12.66 23.82
C GLY A 468 6.38 -12.56 22.48
N SER A 469 6.64 -11.33 22.04
CA SER A 469 7.43 -11.02 20.86
C SER A 469 8.01 -9.62 20.98
N VAL A 470 9.01 -9.30 20.16
CA VAL A 470 9.56 -7.94 20.08
C VAL A 470 8.50 -6.92 19.61
N ALA A 471 7.53 -7.35 18.81
CA ALA A 471 6.42 -6.54 18.33
C ALA A 471 5.32 -6.29 19.39
N ALA A 472 5.21 -7.15 20.40
CA ALA A 472 4.04 -7.22 21.29
C ALA A 472 3.71 -5.91 22.03
N ASN A 473 4.71 -5.07 22.30
CA ASN A 473 4.55 -3.83 23.06
C ASN A 473 5.23 -2.62 22.40
N ASN A 474 5.53 -2.69 21.10
CA ASN A 474 6.13 -1.59 20.36
C ASN A 474 5.67 -1.59 18.89
N VAL A 475 4.86 -0.60 18.53
CA VAL A 475 4.28 -0.48 17.19
C VAL A 475 5.34 -0.29 16.09
N ASN A 476 6.48 0.34 16.39
CA ASN A 476 7.57 0.43 15.41
C ASN A 476 8.15 -0.96 15.11
N LEU A 477 8.31 -1.80 16.13
CA LEU A 477 8.80 -3.18 15.97
C LEU A 477 7.77 -4.08 15.32
N LEU A 478 6.48 -3.80 15.50
CA LEU A 478 5.41 -4.43 14.70
C LEU A 478 5.59 -4.13 13.21
N VAL A 479 5.83 -2.87 12.83
CA VAL A 479 6.10 -2.52 11.42
C VAL A 479 7.38 -3.17 10.92
N GLU A 480 8.46 -3.17 11.70
CA GLU A 480 9.69 -3.89 11.35
C GLU A 480 9.44 -5.39 11.13
N THR A 481 8.57 -6.01 11.94
CA THR A 481 8.16 -7.41 11.77
C THR A 481 7.43 -7.63 10.44
N VAL A 482 6.53 -6.72 10.06
CA VAL A 482 5.84 -6.78 8.76
C VAL A 482 6.83 -6.65 7.60
N VAL A 483 7.75 -5.70 7.67
CA VAL A 483 8.78 -5.47 6.64
C VAL A 483 9.75 -6.66 6.56
N LEU A 484 10.12 -7.25 7.70
CA LEU A 484 10.93 -8.47 7.76
C LEU A 484 10.23 -9.62 7.03
N ASN A 485 8.94 -9.84 7.31
CA ASN A 485 8.16 -10.88 6.65
C ASN A 485 8.01 -10.63 5.14
N TYR A 486 7.86 -9.36 4.74
CA TYR A 486 7.90 -8.99 3.33
C TYR A 486 9.24 -9.36 2.68
N MET A 487 10.38 -9.03 3.31
CA MET A 487 11.71 -9.42 2.81
C MET A 487 11.92 -10.94 2.81
N ALA A 488 11.37 -11.66 3.80
CA ALA A 488 11.45 -13.11 3.88
C ALA A 488 10.74 -13.80 2.71
N LEU A 489 9.59 -13.29 2.26
CA LEU A 489 8.90 -13.79 1.05
C LEU A 489 9.78 -13.73 -0.20
N HIS A 490 10.77 -12.83 -0.22
CA HIS A 490 11.73 -12.64 -1.32
C HIS A 490 13.06 -13.34 -1.10
N ASN A 491 13.22 -14.16 -0.05
CA ASN A 491 14.52 -14.74 0.34
C ASN A 491 15.58 -13.68 0.68
N GLU A 492 15.16 -12.52 1.20
CA GLU A 492 16.05 -11.38 1.52
C GLU A 492 16.14 -11.10 3.03
N GLN A 493 15.62 -11.98 3.88
CA GLN A 493 15.58 -11.81 5.34
C GLN A 493 16.96 -11.50 5.94
N ASN A 494 18.02 -12.14 5.44
CA ASN A 494 19.41 -11.91 5.85
C ASN A 494 19.92 -10.49 5.54
N LEU A 495 19.27 -9.74 4.65
CA LEU A 495 19.63 -8.36 4.33
C LEU A 495 18.96 -7.34 5.25
N PHE A 496 18.04 -7.77 6.11
CA PHE A 496 17.21 -6.89 6.93
C PHE A 496 18.05 -5.95 7.80
N SER A 497 19.00 -6.48 8.58
CA SER A 497 19.87 -5.67 9.44
C SER A 497 20.78 -4.70 8.67
N THR A 498 21.09 -4.99 7.40
CA THR A 498 21.87 -4.10 6.54
C THR A 498 21.01 -2.97 5.98
N ARG A 499 19.78 -3.26 5.55
CA ARG A 499 18.84 -2.23 5.04
C ARG A 499 18.23 -1.38 6.15
N PHE A 500 18.07 -1.94 7.34
CA PHE A 500 17.52 -1.29 8.52
C PHE A 500 18.53 -1.36 9.69
N PRO A 501 19.65 -0.61 9.64
CA PRO A 501 20.71 -0.73 10.64
C PRO A 501 20.30 -0.28 12.06
N GLN A 502 19.19 0.45 12.17
CA GLN A 502 18.62 0.92 13.45
C GLN A 502 17.41 0.07 13.91
N ASN A 503 17.20 -1.11 13.31
CA ASN A 503 16.11 -2.00 13.71
C ASN A 503 16.26 -2.51 15.15
N GLY A 504 15.13 -2.87 15.77
CA GLY A 504 15.08 -3.46 17.12
C GLY A 504 14.70 -4.95 17.14
N MET A 505 14.82 -5.66 16.01
CA MET A 505 14.40 -7.07 15.89
C MET A 505 15.34 -8.07 16.60
N GLY A 506 16.55 -7.65 16.95
CA GLY A 506 17.57 -8.53 17.52
C GLY A 506 18.21 -9.45 16.48
N ASN A 507 18.84 -10.53 16.94
CA ASN A 507 19.62 -11.43 16.08
C ASN A 507 18.81 -12.63 15.54
N ASP A 508 17.73 -13.03 16.22
CA ASP A 508 16.92 -14.18 15.86
C ASP A 508 15.71 -13.75 15.02
N LEU A 509 15.97 -13.47 13.74
CA LEU A 509 14.95 -13.03 12.79
C LEU A 509 13.96 -14.14 12.40
N ASP A 510 14.39 -15.40 12.48
CA ASP A 510 13.55 -16.56 12.15
C ASP A 510 12.37 -16.67 13.11
N SER A 511 12.58 -16.39 14.40
CA SER A 511 11.50 -16.36 15.40
C SER A 511 10.36 -15.38 15.05
N MET A 512 10.65 -14.37 14.24
CA MET A 512 9.71 -13.33 13.80
C MET A 512 9.32 -13.44 12.32
N THR A 513 9.60 -14.58 11.68
CA THR A 513 9.31 -14.84 10.27
C THR A 513 8.26 -15.92 10.13
N ALA A 514 7.15 -15.62 9.46
CA ALA A 514 6.01 -16.52 9.33
C ALA A 514 6.17 -17.52 8.19
N PHE A 515 6.64 -17.07 7.02
CA PHE A 515 6.60 -17.85 5.79
C PHE A 515 7.99 -18.17 5.24
N GLN A 516 8.07 -19.30 4.55
CA GLN A 516 9.17 -19.60 3.64
C GLN A 516 9.11 -18.65 2.41
N PRO A 517 10.24 -18.41 1.73
CA PRO A 517 10.26 -17.60 0.52
C PRO A 517 9.34 -18.15 -0.57
N ILE A 518 8.67 -17.25 -1.30
CA ILE A 518 7.86 -17.59 -2.48
C ILE A 518 8.50 -17.10 -3.79
N CYS A 519 9.51 -16.24 -3.70
CA CYS A 519 10.37 -15.85 -4.82
C CYS A 519 11.82 -15.62 -4.34
N ASN A 520 12.74 -15.40 -5.28
CA ASN A 520 14.15 -15.12 -4.98
C ASN A 520 14.52 -13.72 -5.50
N GLY A 521 14.41 -12.73 -4.63
CA GLY A 521 14.61 -11.32 -4.93
C GLY A 521 13.44 -10.69 -5.68
N VAL A 522 13.07 -11.22 -6.84
CA VAL A 522 11.99 -10.71 -7.71
C VAL A 522 11.08 -11.84 -8.20
N ILE A 523 9.87 -11.49 -8.62
CA ILE A 523 8.92 -12.41 -9.26
C ILE A 523 9.43 -12.73 -10.66
N THR A 524 9.36 -13.99 -11.08
CA THR A 524 9.88 -14.47 -12.38
C THR A 524 9.06 -14.03 -13.60
N SER A 525 7.81 -13.63 -13.40
CA SER A 525 6.90 -13.10 -14.43
C SER A 525 6.05 -11.97 -13.85
N PRO A 526 6.61 -10.76 -13.63
CA PRO A 526 5.76 -9.62 -13.29
C PRO A 526 4.89 -9.30 -14.51
N THR A 527 3.57 -9.15 -14.35
CA THR A 527 2.66 -8.74 -15.45
C THR A 527 2.92 -7.32 -15.92
#